data_AF-A0A9R0DKC4-F1
#
_entry.id   AF-A0A9R0DKC4-F1
#
_cell.length_a   1.000
_cell.length_b   1.000
_cell.length_c   1.000
_cell.angle_alpha   90.00
_cell.angle_beta   90.00
_cell.angle_gamma   90.00
#
_symmetry.space_group_name_H-M   'P 1'
#
loop_
_entity.id
_entity.type
_entity.pdbx_description
1 polymer ?
#
loop_
_entity_poly.entity_id
_entity_poly.type
_entity_poly.pdbx_seq_one_letter_code
_entity_poly.pdbx_strand_id
1 'polypeptide(L)'
;MFKKVALGISGGVDSAVAALLLKRAGYQVEGVFMRNWDNNYEAGFCSDEKDFEDATYVCRKLNIPLHRVYFIKEYWNEVFTVILKEYETGLTPNPDILCNRYIKFDSFFQHCRNNLGIDAIATGHYANTSFGPFLEKYNENEGVRLLQPTDKHKDQTFFLSQIKQFALRKCMFPIAGLLKKEVREIAKAEGLLTVANKKDSTGICFIGKNKFQDFIEEYIQTKKGLFIDIDTGQVVGEHGGLHKWTVGQRCGLPNHTGPYFVFKKDLETNNIYVALGTKHTALWNNICFTHPPHWIHSEPVALSSNSVLECYFRFQHTKPLTPCRVVNNREGLTIILQNNLRALTEGQFGVLYKDGECLGSAKIREVCHNLDFSKNV
;
A
#
# COMPACT_ATOMS: atom_id res chain seq x y z
N MET A 1 -10.01 -26.20 14.67
CA MET A 1 -8.54 -26.24 14.50
C MET A 1 -8.27 -25.98 13.03
N PHE A 2 -7.44 -24.99 12.68
CA PHE A 2 -7.09 -24.71 11.28
C PHE A 2 -6.24 -25.86 10.73
N LYS A 3 -6.69 -26.50 9.65
CA LYS A 3 -5.99 -27.63 9.04
C LYS A 3 -5.62 -27.35 7.59
N LYS A 4 -6.55 -26.76 6.83
CA LYS A 4 -6.34 -26.37 5.43
C LYS A 4 -6.07 -24.88 5.31
N VAL A 5 -4.98 -24.53 4.61
CA VAL A 5 -4.54 -23.14 4.45
C VAL A 5 -4.28 -22.83 2.97
N ALA A 6 -4.95 -21.81 2.43
CA ALA A 6 -4.62 -21.26 1.11
C ALA A 6 -3.51 -20.24 1.26
N LEU A 7 -2.41 -20.43 0.55
CA LEU A 7 -1.35 -19.44 0.48
C LEU A 7 -1.38 -18.73 -0.87
N GLY A 8 -1.46 -17.40 -0.84
CA GLY A 8 -1.22 -16.59 -2.03
C GLY A 8 0.25 -16.69 -2.46
N ILE A 9 0.52 -17.36 -3.59
CA ILE A 9 1.87 -17.55 -4.13
C ILE A 9 2.05 -16.66 -5.35
N SER A 10 3.03 -15.75 -5.27
CA SER A 10 3.31 -14.74 -6.30
C SER A 10 4.48 -15.08 -7.22
N GLY A 11 5.13 -16.23 -7.02
CA GLY A 11 6.41 -16.53 -7.65
C GLY A 11 7.61 -15.77 -7.04
N GLY A 12 7.40 -15.08 -5.91
CA GLY A 12 8.45 -14.44 -5.11
C GLY A 12 8.98 -15.33 -3.98
N VAL A 13 10.20 -15.02 -3.51
CA VAL A 13 10.87 -15.75 -2.42
C VAL A 13 10.07 -15.72 -1.11
N ASP A 14 9.40 -14.62 -0.80
CA ASP A 14 8.68 -14.45 0.46
C ASP A 14 7.49 -15.42 0.56
N SER A 15 6.68 -15.52 -0.50
CA SER A 15 5.61 -16.51 -0.58
C SER A 15 6.15 -17.95 -0.62
N ALA A 16 7.30 -18.19 -1.23
CA ALA A 16 7.88 -19.53 -1.29
C ALA A 16 8.31 -20.04 0.10
N VAL A 17 8.96 -19.19 0.89
CA VAL A 17 9.35 -19.52 2.26
C VAL A 17 8.12 -19.61 3.17
N ALA A 18 7.12 -18.74 2.99
CA ALA A 18 5.87 -18.88 3.72
C ALA A 18 5.20 -20.25 3.47
N ALA A 19 5.20 -20.74 2.23
CA ALA A 19 4.67 -22.07 1.86
C ALA A 19 5.43 -23.20 2.58
N LEU A 20 6.75 -23.13 2.54
CA LEU A 20 7.62 -24.08 3.21
C LEU A 20 7.34 -24.12 4.73
N LEU A 21 7.26 -22.95 5.38
CA LEU A 21 7.06 -22.87 6.83
C LEU A 21 5.69 -23.42 7.24
N LEU A 22 4.63 -23.12 6.49
CA LEU A 22 3.31 -23.72 6.71
C LEU A 22 3.35 -25.23 6.57
N LYS A 23 4.01 -25.75 5.53
CA LYS A 23 4.15 -27.20 5.33
C LYS A 23 4.91 -27.85 6.49
N ARG A 24 5.99 -27.23 6.97
CA ARG A 24 6.77 -27.70 8.14
C ARG A 24 5.97 -27.69 9.43
N ALA A 25 5.07 -26.72 9.59
CA ALA A 25 4.15 -26.65 10.73
C ALA A 25 2.99 -27.67 10.64
N GLY A 26 2.91 -28.47 9.58
CA GLY A 26 1.95 -29.57 9.45
C GLY A 26 0.60 -29.19 8.81
N TYR A 27 0.47 -27.98 8.25
CA TYR A 27 -0.75 -27.58 7.55
C TYR A 27 -0.90 -28.26 6.20
N GLN A 28 -2.15 -28.51 5.79
CA GLN A 28 -2.49 -28.86 4.42
C GLN A 28 -2.53 -27.58 3.59
N VAL A 29 -1.42 -27.31 2.88
CA VAL A 29 -1.26 -26.07 2.12
C VAL A 29 -1.78 -26.24 0.70
N GLU A 30 -2.60 -25.31 0.25
CA GLU A 30 -2.97 -25.13 -1.16
C GLU A 30 -2.39 -23.80 -1.66
N GLY A 31 -1.56 -23.87 -2.68
CA GLY A 31 -1.00 -22.68 -3.34
C GLY A 31 -2.02 -22.07 -4.28
N VAL A 32 -2.18 -20.74 -4.23
CA VAL A 32 -3.07 -20.02 -5.14
C VAL A 32 -2.30 -18.87 -5.78
N PHE A 33 -2.21 -18.90 -7.11
CA PHE A 33 -1.68 -17.83 -7.93
C PHE A 33 -2.84 -16.97 -8.47
N MET A 34 -2.80 -15.68 -8.19
CA MET A 34 -3.83 -14.73 -8.58
C MET A 34 -3.40 -13.97 -9.84
N ARG A 35 -4.23 -14.02 -10.89
CA ARG A 35 -4.11 -13.13 -12.05
C ARG A 35 -5.16 -12.04 -11.94
N ASN A 36 -4.72 -10.81 -11.74
CA ASN A 36 -5.59 -9.66 -11.47
C ASN A 36 -5.66 -8.68 -12.65
N TRP A 37 -4.88 -8.92 -13.69
CA TRP A 37 -4.84 -8.07 -14.88
C TRP A 37 -4.75 -8.93 -16.14
N ASP A 38 -5.29 -8.42 -17.25
CA ASP A 38 -5.16 -9.07 -18.54
C ASP A 38 -4.31 -8.23 -19.50
N ASN A 39 -3.04 -8.62 -19.65
CA ASN A 39 -2.10 -7.95 -20.55
C ASN A 39 -2.37 -8.25 -22.04
N ASN A 40 -3.34 -9.11 -22.38
CA ASN A 40 -3.57 -9.56 -23.77
C ASN A 40 -3.94 -8.42 -24.74
N TYR A 41 -4.38 -7.27 -24.22
CA TYR A 41 -4.79 -6.10 -25.01
C TYR A 41 -3.79 -4.93 -24.98
N GLU A 42 -2.71 -5.05 -24.20
CA GLU A 42 -1.73 -3.98 -23.99
C GLU A 42 -0.37 -4.39 -24.57
N ALA A 43 0.33 -3.46 -25.23
CA ALA A 43 1.63 -3.70 -25.85
C ALA A 43 2.74 -3.82 -24.77
N GLY A 44 2.72 -4.92 -24.01
CA GLY A 44 3.52 -5.10 -22.80
C GLY A 44 4.06 -6.52 -22.60
N PHE A 45 5.29 -6.60 -22.10
CA PHE A 45 5.98 -7.84 -21.73
C PHE A 45 5.21 -8.58 -20.62
N CYS A 46 4.76 -9.81 -20.87
CA CYS A 46 3.98 -10.58 -19.90
C CYS A 46 4.88 -11.13 -18.78
N SER A 47 5.07 -10.36 -17.70
CA SER A 47 5.75 -10.84 -16.48
C SER A 47 4.94 -11.89 -15.73
N ASP A 48 3.62 -11.85 -15.87
CA ASP A 48 2.69 -12.70 -15.11
C ASP A 48 2.90 -14.20 -15.39
N GLU A 49 3.20 -14.57 -16.63
CA GLU A 49 3.41 -15.99 -16.98
C GLU A 49 4.72 -16.50 -16.37
N LYS A 50 5.78 -15.68 -16.34
CA LYS A 50 7.02 -16.02 -15.66
C LYS A 50 6.83 -16.15 -14.15
N ASP A 51 6.04 -15.25 -13.55
CA ASP A 51 5.70 -15.34 -12.13
C ASP A 51 4.87 -16.60 -11.82
N PHE A 52 3.99 -17.02 -12.74
CA PHE A 52 3.26 -18.27 -12.64
C PHE A 52 4.16 -19.51 -12.80
N GLU A 53 5.14 -19.46 -13.70
CA GLU A 53 6.18 -20.50 -13.84
C GLU A 53 7.00 -20.64 -12.54
N ASP A 54 7.42 -19.52 -11.95
CA ASP A 54 8.14 -19.50 -10.67
C ASP A 54 7.28 -20.06 -9.53
N ALA A 55 5.98 -19.69 -9.48
CA ALA A 55 5.04 -20.25 -8.53
C ALA A 55 4.86 -21.78 -8.73
N THR A 56 4.77 -22.22 -9.99
CA THR A 56 4.68 -23.64 -10.35
C THR A 56 5.92 -24.41 -9.93
N TYR A 57 7.11 -23.84 -10.14
CA TYR A 57 8.38 -24.40 -9.70
C TYR A 57 8.41 -24.58 -8.17
N VAL A 58 8.03 -23.55 -7.41
CA VAL A 58 7.99 -23.59 -5.94
C VAL A 58 7.01 -24.67 -5.46
N CYS A 59 5.78 -24.67 -5.96
CA CYS A 59 4.75 -25.62 -5.57
C CYS A 59 5.16 -27.07 -5.88
N ARG A 60 5.77 -27.32 -7.05
CA ARG A 60 6.30 -28.65 -7.41
C ARG A 60 7.41 -29.09 -6.46
N LYS A 61 8.39 -28.22 -6.17
CA LYS A 61 9.49 -28.52 -5.24
C LYS A 61 8.98 -28.82 -3.83
N LEU A 62 7.96 -28.10 -3.39
CA LEU A 62 7.36 -28.27 -2.07
C LEU A 62 6.24 -29.32 -2.05
N ASN A 63 5.91 -29.98 -3.16
CA ASN A 63 4.78 -30.90 -3.28
C ASN A 63 3.47 -30.31 -2.72
N ILE A 64 3.11 -29.12 -3.20
CA ILE A 64 1.91 -28.35 -2.84
C ILE A 64 1.04 -28.21 -4.10
N PRO A 65 -0.28 -28.48 -4.04
CA PRO A 65 -1.20 -28.18 -5.15
C PRO A 65 -1.18 -26.69 -5.49
N LEU A 66 -1.25 -26.35 -6.79
CA LEU A 66 -1.30 -24.97 -7.25
C LEU A 66 -2.57 -24.71 -8.06
N HIS A 67 -3.32 -23.70 -7.65
CA HIS A 67 -4.52 -23.21 -8.32
C HIS A 67 -4.23 -21.86 -8.98
N ARG A 68 -4.72 -21.67 -10.21
CA ARG A 68 -4.70 -20.36 -10.89
C ARG A 68 -6.09 -19.77 -10.83
N VAL A 69 -6.22 -18.58 -10.25
CA VAL A 69 -7.51 -17.89 -10.06
C VAL A 69 -7.43 -16.50 -10.67
N TYR A 70 -8.52 -16.08 -11.31
CA TYR A 70 -8.61 -14.81 -12.02
C TYR A 70 -9.51 -13.85 -11.24
N PHE A 71 -8.98 -12.68 -10.87
CA PHE A 71 -9.73 -11.61 -10.22
C PHE A 71 -9.69 -10.31 -11.05
N ILE A 72 -9.68 -10.45 -12.37
CA ILE A 72 -9.53 -9.33 -13.31
C ILE A 72 -10.71 -8.34 -13.16
N LYS A 73 -11.94 -8.86 -13.09
CA LYS A 73 -13.16 -8.06 -12.96
C LYS A 73 -13.19 -7.31 -11.63
N GLU A 74 -12.87 -8.00 -10.55
CA GLU A 74 -12.83 -7.45 -9.21
C GLU A 74 -11.74 -6.37 -9.11
N TYR A 75 -10.55 -6.63 -9.65
CA TYR A 75 -9.47 -5.66 -9.68
C TYR A 75 -9.86 -4.42 -10.48
N TRP A 76 -10.44 -4.59 -11.66
CA TRP A 76 -10.88 -3.49 -12.51
C TRP A 76 -11.88 -2.58 -11.81
N ASN A 77 -12.90 -3.16 -11.18
CA ASN A 77 -13.99 -2.40 -10.56
C ASN A 77 -13.58 -1.78 -9.21
N GLU A 78 -12.98 -2.56 -8.33
CA GLU A 78 -12.74 -2.16 -6.92
C GLU A 78 -11.42 -1.41 -6.72
N VAL A 79 -10.47 -1.57 -7.64
CA VAL A 79 -9.13 -0.98 -7.54
C VAL A 79 -8.91 0.01 -8.67
N PHE A 80 -8.96 -0.45 -9.92
CA PHE A 80 -8.52 0.35 -11.05
C PHE A 80 -9.42 1.54 -11.36
N THR A 81 -10.74 1.33 -11.39
CA THR A 81 -11.72 2.41 -11.65
C THR A 81 -11.64 3.50 -10.57
N VAL A 82 -11.43 3.12 -9.31
CA VAL A 82 -11.23 4.06 -8.20
C VAL A 82 -9.96 4.89 -8.42
N ILE A 83 -8.85 4.24 -8.78
CA ILE A 83 -7.58 4.90 -9.08
C ILE A 83 -7.72 5.91 -10.23
N LEU A 84 -8.41 5.55 -11.31
CA LEU A 84 -8.63 6.44 -12.45
C LEU A 84 -9.35 7.72 -12.04
N LYS A 85 -10.47 7.57 -11.33
CA LYS A 85 -11.26 8.71 -10.82
C LYS A 85 -10.43 9.62 -9.89
N GLU A 86 -9.56 9.03 -9.07
CA GLU A 86 -8.67 9.79 -8.20
C GLU A 86 -7.60 10.55 -8.99
N TYR A 87 -7.00 9.95 -10.01
CA TYR A 87 -6.06 10.66 -10.87
C TYR A 87 -6.71 11.78 -11.69
N GLU A 88 -7.93 11.56 -12.21
CA GLU A 88 -8.72 12.56 -12.93
C GLU A 88 -9.03 13.79 -12.05
N THR A 89 -9.24 13.57 -10.75
CA THR A 89 -9.48 14.65 -9.77
C THR A 89 -8.19 15.25 -9.21
N GLY A 90 -7.03 14.87 -9.75
CA GLY A 90 -5.74 15.42 -9.33
C GLY A 90 -5.26 14.88 -7.99
N LEU A 91 -5.81 13.78 -7.48
CA LEU A 91 -5.28 13.10 -6.29
C LEU A 91 -4.15 12.13 -6.67
N THR A 92 -3.41 11.64 -5.67
CA THR A 92 -2.44 10.55 -5.86
C THR A 92 -2.91 9.32 -5.06
N PRO A 93 -3.53 8.30 -5.70
CA PRO A 93 -4.04 7.10 -5.03
C PRO A 93 -2.94 6.15 -4.57
N ASN A 94 -3.31 5.17 -3.72
CA ASN A 94 -2.46 4.04 -3.34
C ASN A 94 -3.09 2.69 -3.78
N PRO A 95 -2.77 2.18 -4.98
CA PRO A 95 -3.30 0.92 -5.50
C PRO A 95 -3.07 -0.29 -4.61
N ASP A 96 -1.91 -0.36 -3.95
CA ASP A 96 -1.52 -1.55 -3.19
C ASP A 96 -2.37 -1.72 -1.94
N ILE A 97 -2.77 -0.62 -1.29
CA ILE A 97 -3.72 -0.65 -0.17
C ILE A 97 -5.08 -1.20 -0.62
N LEU A 98 -5.59 -0.76 -1.77
CA LEU A 98 -6.88 -1.20 -2.31
C LEU A 98 -6.81 -2.67 -2.78
N CYS A 99 -5.73 -3.06 -3.44
CA CYS A 99 -5.49 -4.44 -3.86
C CYS A 99 -5.45 -5.41 -2.66
N ASN A 100 -4.78 -5.02 -1.57
CA ASN A 100 -4.84 -5.83 -0.34
C ASN A 100 -6.26 -5.86 0.22
N ARG A 101 -6.93 -4.71 0.35
CA ARG A 101 -8.27 -4.62 0.92
C ARG A 101 -9.31 -5.48 0.17
N TYR A 102 -9.39 -5.32 -1.15
CA TYR A 102 -10.50 -5.86 -1.96
C TYR A 102 -10.15 -7.16 -2.68
N ILE A 103 -8.88 -7.38 -3.03
CA ILE A 103 -8.50 -8.57 -3.78
C ILE A 103 -7.91 -9.61 -2.84
N LYS A 104 -6.76 -9.33 -2.23
CA LYS A 104 -6.05 -10.34 -1.43
C LYS A 104 -6.77 -10.69 -0.13
N PHE A 105 -7.51 -9.77 0.48
CA PHE A 105 -8.19 -10.03 1.76
C PHE A 105 -9.72 -9.92 1.66
N ASP A 106 -10.29 -9.87 0.46
CA ASP A 106 -11.73 -10.02 0.25
C ASP A 106 -11.98 -11.11 -0.81
N SER A 107 -11.83 -10.82 -2.11
CA SER A 107 -12.13 -11.78 -3.18
C SER A 107 -11.35 -13.09 -3.09
N PHE A 108 -10.05 -13.03 -2.83
CA PHE A 108 -9.21 -14.22 -2.61
C PHE A 108 -9.68 -15.01 -1.39
N PHE A 109 -9.95 -14.33 -0.28
CA PHE A 109 -10.39 -14.98 0.95
C PHE A 109 -11.74 -15.69 0.75
N GLN A 110 -12.71 -15.01 0.13
CA GLN A 110 -14.03 -15.56 -0.16
C GLN A 110 -13.94 -16.74 -1.14
N HIS A 111 -13.13 -16.62 -2.20
CA HIS A 111 -12.91 -17.70 -3.15
C HIS A 111 -12.35 -18.96 -2.47
N CYS A 112 -11.32 -18.81 -1.63
CA CYS A 112 -10.72 -19.93 -0.92
C CYS A 112 -11.71 -20.60 0.03
N ARG A 113 -12.51 -19.79 0.74
CA ARG A 113 -13.50 -20.30 1.69
C ARG A 113 -14.62 -21.07 0.97
N ASN A 114 -15.15 -20.51 -0.11
CA ASN A 114 -16.35 -21.02 -0.76
C ASN A 114 -16.06 -22.18 -1.73
N ASN A 115 -14.90 -22.18 -2.38
CA ASN A 115 -14.60 -23.13 -3.46
C ASN A 115 -13.57 -24.21 -3.08
N LEU A 116 -12.66 -23.91 -2.14
CA LEU A 116 -11.59 -24.82 -1.73
C LEU A 116 -11.82 -25.42 -0.33
N GLY A 117 -12.84 -24.94 0.39
CA GLY A 117 -13.18 -25.42 1.75
C GLY A 117 -12.04 -25.16 2.75
N ILE A 118 -11.40 -23.99 2.63
CA ILE A 118 -10.20 -23.64 3.38
C ILE A 118 -10.55 -22.94 4.69
N ASP A 119 -9.80 -23.25 5.76
CA ASP A 119 -10.04 -22.72 7.10
C ASP A 119 -9.46 -21.31 7.30
N ALA A 120 -8.29 -21.06 6.70
CA ALA A 120 -7.54 -19.81 6.80
C ALA A 120 -6.74 -19.53 5.53
N ILE A 121 -6.42 -18.26 5.29
CA ILE A 121 -5.47 -17.87 4.24
C ILE A 121 -4.10 -17.56 4.84
N ALA A 122 -3.08 -17.55 4.00
CA ALA A 122 -1.76 -17.09 4.34
C ALA A 122 -1.18 -16.22 3.22
N THR A 123 -0.23 -15.37 3.57
CA THR A 123 0.53 -14.58 2.59
C THR A 123 1.99 -14.46 2.99
N GLY A 124 2.86 -14.17 2.02
CA GLY A 124 4.26 -13.82 2.27
C GLY A 124 4.47 -12.36 2.68
N HIS A 125 3.51 -11.72 3.35
CA HIS A 125 3.71 -10.34 3.81
C HIS A 125 4.52 -10.31 5.11
N TYR A 126 5.38 -9.29 5.23
CA TYR A 126 6.08 -8.92 6.45
C TYR A 126 5.12 -8.14 7.36
N ALA A 127 4.29 -8.88 8.07
CA ALA A 127 3.39 -8.39 9.10
C ALA A 127 3.19 -9.48 10.15
N ASN A 128 2.60 -9.15 11.29
CA ASN A 128 2.22 -10.11 12.31
C ASN A 128 0.79 -9.83 12.81
N THR A 129 0.23 -10.75 13.58
CA THR A 129 -1.04 -10.52 14.28
C THR A 129 -0.95 -10.85 15.75
N SER A 130 -1.90 -10.36 16.55
CA SER A 130 -2.04 -10.77 17.96
C SER A 130 -2.32 -12.27 18.12
N PHE A 131 -2.84 -12.94 17.08
CA PHE A 131 -3.07 -14.38 17.06
C PHE A 131 -1.83 -15.19 16.68
N GLY A 132 -0.71 -14.52 16.39
CA GLY A 132 0.55 -15.15 16.00
C GLY A 132 0.65 -15.44 14.50
N PRO A 133 1.86 -15.75 14.00
CA PRO A 133 2.11 -16.01 12.58
C PRO A 133 1.37 -17.22 12.02
N PHE A 134 0.96 -18.16 12.87
CA PHE A 134 0.29 -19.41 12.50
C PHE A 134 -1.11 -19.55 13.15
N LEU A 135 -1.69 -18.45 13.63
CA LEU A 135 -2.98 -18.43 14.35
C LEU A 135 -2.99 -19.29 15.63
N GLU A 136 -1.82 -19.53 16.24
CA GLU A 136 -1.68 -20.36 17.44
C GLU A 136 -2.37 -19.78 18.69
N LYS A 137 -2.66 -18.47 18.69
CA LYS A 137 -3.40 -17.76 19.75
C LYS A 137 -4.82 -17.34 19.30
N TYR A 138 -5.37 -17.98 18.27
CA TYR A 138 -6.70 -17.63 17.77
C TYR A 138 -7.80 -17.80 18.82
N ASN A 139 -8.67 -16.79 18.92
CA ASN A 139 -9.90 -16.83 19.71
C ASN A 139 -11.09 -16.36 18.85
N GLU A 140 -12.19 -17.10 18.84
CA GLU A 140 -13.40 -16.74 18.07
C GLU A 140 -14.15 -15.54 18.65
N ASN A 141 -13.94 -15.20 19.91
CA ASN A 141 -14.64 -14.12 20.59
C ASN A 141 -13.82 -12.81 20.65
N GLU A 142 -12.60 -12.81 20.11
CA GLU A 142 -11.71 -11.64 20.15
C GLU A 142 -11.42 -11.07 18.77
N GLY A 143 -11.33 -9.74 18.67
CA GLY A 143 -10.79 -9.09 17.50
C GLY A 143 -9.28 -9.33 17.38
N VAL A 144 -8.76 -9.33 16.15
CA VAL A 144 -7.33 -9.46 15.90
C VAL A 144 -6.67 -8.10 15.74
N ARG A 145 -5.44 -7.93 16.22
CA ARG A 145 -4.62 -6.73 16.00
C ARG A 145 -3.60 -6.99 14.91
N LEU A 146 -3.33 -5.99 14.07
CA LEU A 146 -2.27 -6.03 13.07
C LEU A 146 -0.99 -5.45 13.68
N LEU A 147 0.08 -6.23 13.71
CA LEU A 147 1.32 -5.87 14.38
C LEU A 147 2.46 -5.75 13.36
N GLN A 148 3.39 -4.84 13.62
CA GLN A 148 4.61 -4.72 12.81
C GLN A 148 5.44 -6.01 12.93
N PRO A 149 6.08 -6.46 11.83
CA PRO A 149 6.93 -7.63 11.84
C PRO A 149 8.24 -7.37 12.61
N THR A 150 9.07 -8.40 12.70
CA THR A 150 10.45 -8.30 13.21
C THR A 150 11.31 -7.42 12.32
N ASP A 151 11.25 -7.61 10.99
CA ASP A 151 11.96 -6.78 10.01
C ASP A 151 11.26 -5.43 9.80
N LYS A 152 11.69 -4.40 10.55
CA LYS A 152 11.12 -3.06 10.44
C LYS A 152 11.39 -2.37 9.09
N HIS A 153 12.41 -2.80 8.35
CA HIS A 153 12.71 -2.24 7.02
C HIS A 153 11.82 -2.82 5.94
N LYS A 154 11.29 -4.03 6.15
CA LYS A 154 10.32 -4.67 5.27
C LYS A 154 8.88 -4.58 5.74
N ASP A 155 8.60 -3.87 6.84
CA ASP A 155 7.27 -3.68 7.40
C ASP A 155 6.22 -3.33 6.33
N GLN A 156 5.29 -4.27 6.10
CA GLN A 156 4.22 -4.14 5.13
C GLN A 156 2.86 -3.80 5.76
N THR A 157 2.79 -3.59 7.08
CA THR A 157 1.54 -3.21 7.76
C THR A 157 0.90 -1.95 7.17
N PHE A 158 1.70 -1.04 6.60
CA PHE A 158 1.22 0.15 5.88
C PHE A 158 0.22 -0.23 4.78
N PHE A 159 0.56 -1.22 3.95
CA PHE A 159 -0.28 -1.69 2.84
C PHE A 159 -1.46 -2.55 3.31
N LEU A 160 -1.39 -3.07 4.53
CA LEU A 160 -2.40 -3.92 5.15
C LEU A 160 -3.36 -3.11 6.06
N SER A 161 -3.16 -1.79 6.17
CA SER A 161 -3.85 -0.91 7.13
C SER A 161 -5.36 -0.72 6.90
N GLN A 162 -5.90 -1.23 5.78
CA GLN A 162 -7.33 -1.19 5.43
C GLN A 162 -7.99 -2.58 5.42
N ILE A 163 -7.33 -3.62 5.93
CA ILE A 163 -7.88 -4.97 5.92
C ILE A 163 -9.03 -5.10 6.93
N LYS A 164 -10.10 -5.77 6.50
CA LYS A 164 -11.27 -6.06 7.34
C LYS A 164 -10.96 -7.14 8.39
N GLN A 165 -11.50 -6.98 9.59
CA GLN A 165 -11.39 -7.96 10.70
C GLN A 165 -11.65 -9.39 10.26
N PHE A 166 -12.73 -9.63 9.50
CA PHE A 166 -13.18 -10.99 9.18
C PHE A 166 -12.11 -11.81 8.44
N ALA A 167 -11.33 -11.18 7.55
CA ALA A 167 -10.26 -11.81 6.80
C ALA A 167 -8.97 -11.89 7.62
N LEU A 168 -8.61 -10.80 8.32
CA LEU A 168 -7.38 -10.75 9.12
C LEU A 168 -7.38 -11.81 10.24
N ARG A 169 -8.54 -12.06 10.87
CA ARG A 169 -8.68 -13.05 11.95
C ARG A 169 -8.36 -14.48 11.51
N LYS A 170 -8.46 -14.74 10.21
CA LYS A 170 -8.19 -16.04 9.58
C LYS A 170 -7.04 -15.93 8.57
N CYS A 171 -6.08 -15.05 8.84
CA CYS A 171 -4.90 -14.88 8.02
C CYS A 171 -3.61 -15.17 8.80
N MET A 172 -2.71 -15.94 8.18
CA MET A 172 -1.37 -16.26 8.67
C MET A 172 -0.31 -15.42 7.94
N PHE A 173 0.72 -15.01 8.69
CA PHE A 173 1.93 -14.37 8.16
C PHE A 173 3.17 -15.17 8.61
N PRO A 174 3.48 -16.30 7.95
CA PRO A 174 4.49 -17.25 8.44
C PRO A 174 5.90 -16.67 8.58
N ILE A 175 6.20 -15.59 7.86
CA ILE A 175 7.51 -14.93 7.85
C ILE A 175 7.60 -13.72 8.80
N ALA A 176 6.59 -13.48 9.64
CA ALA A 176 6.53 -12.35 10.56
C ALA A 176 7.77 -12.20 11.47
N GLY A 177 8.33 -13.34 11.86
CA GLY A 177 9.49 -13.47 12.75
C GLY A 177 10.85 -13.33 12.08
N LEU A 178 10.89 -13.18 10.75
CA LEU A 178 12.12 -13.30 9.97
C LEU A 178 12.54 -11.98 9.35
N LEU A 179 13.85 -11.79 9.25
CA LEU A 179 14.50 -10.78 8.42
C LEU A 179 14.50 -11.23 6.96
N LYS A 180 14.48 -10.28 6.02
CA LYS A 180 14.56 -10.59 4.58
C LYS A 180 15.75 -11.45 4.21
N LYS A 181 16.88 -11.24 4.89
CA LYS A 181 18.11 -12.00 4.69
C LYS A 181 17.89 -13.48 5.05
N GLU A 182 17.30 -13.73 6.20
CA GLU A 182 16.99 -15.08 6.70
C GLU A 182 16.01 -15.80 5.77
N VAL A 183 14.99 -15.08 5.26
CA VAL A 183 14.06 -15.62 4.24
C VAL A 183 14.83 -16.09 3.00
N ARG A 184 15.78 -15.30 2.48
CA ARG A 184 16.59 -15.72 1.33
C ARG A 184 17.53 -16.88 1.65
N GLU A 185 18.08 -16.93 2.87
CA GLU A 185 18.94 -18.03 3.32
C GLU A 185 18.16 -19.34 3.44
N ILE A 186 16.97 -19.32 4.04
CA ILE A 186 16.06 -20.48 4.10
C ILE A 186 15.73 -20.97 2.69
N ALA A 187 15.37 -20.07 1.77
CA ALA A 187 15.08 -20.45 0.40
C ALA A 187 16.27 -21.13 -0.29
N LYS A 188 17.50 -20.66 -0.05
CA LYS A 188 18.72 -21.29 -0.59
C LYS A 188 18.98 -22.65 0.02
N ALA A 189 18.83 -22.78 1.35
CA ALA A 189 19.03 -24.04 2.06
C ALA A 189 18.08 -25.15 1.58
N GLU A 190 16.84 -24.78 1.22
CA GLU A 190 15.85 -25.72 0.67
C GLU A 190 15.94 -25.93 -0.85
N GLY A 191 16.97 -25.39 -1.49
CA GLY A 191 17.18 -25.56 -2.94
C GLY A 191 16.17 -24.79 -3.81
N LEU A 192 15.48 -23.78 -3.29
CA LEU A 192 14.57 -22.89 -4.03
C LEU A 192 15.35 -21.77 -4.75
N LEU A 193 16.43 -22.12 -5.43
CA LEU A 193 17.43 -21.18 -5.95
C LEU A 193 16.86 -20.19 -6.99
N THR A 194 15.88 -20.63 -7.80
CA THR A 194 15.23 -19.81 -8.83
C THR A 194 14.62 -18.53 -8.23
N VAL A 195 13.90 -18.67 -7.11
CA VAL A 195 13.24 -17.55 -6.45
C VAL A 195 14.14 -16.85 -5.43
N ALA A 196 15.10 -17.56 -4.82
CA ALA A 196 15.97 -17.03 -3.78
C ALA A 196 16.83 -15.83 -4.23
N ASN A 197 17.24 -15.80 -5.50
CA ASN A 197 18.05 -14.72 -6.08
C ASN A 197 17.21 -13.69 -6.85
N LYS A 198 15.90 -13.91 -6.98
CA LYS A 198 14.99 -12.98 -7.67
C LYS A 198 14.96 -11.64 -6.93
N LYS A 199 14.98 -10.54 -7.69
CA LYS A 199 14.81 -9.19 -7.13
C LYS A 199 13.38 -9.04 -6.63
N ASP A 200 13.20 -8.27 -5.56
CA ASP A 200 11.86 -7.96 -5.06
C ASP A 200 11.08 -7.19 -6.15
N SER A 201 9.79 -7.51 -6.26
CA SER A 201 8.85 -6.74 -7.10
C SER A 201 8.71 -5.34 -6.51
N THR A 202 8.77 -4.33 -7.39
CA THR A 202 8.63 -2.92 -7.01
C THR A 202 7.69 -2.26 -8.02
N GLY A 203 6.80 -1.39 -7.55
CA GLY A 203 5.73 -0.83 -8.38
C GLY A 203 4.44 -1.65 -8.28
N ILE A 204 3.41 -1.20 -9.01
CA ILE A 204 2.09 -1.86 -9.05
C ILE A 204 2.26 -3.23 -9.71
N CYS A 205 1.62 -4.25 -9.11
CA CYS A 205 1.88 -5.67 -9.35
C CYS A 205 1.99 -6.09 -10.83
N PHE A 206 1.26 -5.47 -11.75
CA PHE A 206 1.19 -5.84 -13.18
C PHE A 206 1.76 -4.79 -14.15
N ILE A 207 2.02 -3.55 -13.70
CA ILE A 207 2.46 -2.44 -14.58
C ILE A 207 4.00 -2.41 -14.71
N GLY A 208 4.71 -3.25 -13.96
CA GLY A 208 6.17 -3.30 -13.98
C GLY A 208 6.83 -2.02 -13.45
N LYS A 209 8.16 -1.92 -13.58
CA LYS A 209 8.96 -0.94 -12.84
C LYS A 209 8.99 0.49 -13.41
N ASN A 210 8.72 0.68 -14.70
CA ASN A 210 9.08 1.94 -15.40
C ASN A 210 8.01 2.52 -16.34
N LYS A 211 6.74 2.09 -16.28
CA LYS A 211 5.73 2.51 -17.26
C LYS A 211 4.42 3.05 -16.69
N PHE A 212 4.33 3.37 -15.39
CA PHE A 212 3.03 3.76 -14.82
C PHE A 212 2.43 5.02 -15.49
N GLN A 213 3.27 6.00 -15.82
CA GLN A 213 2.82 7.21 -16.51
C GLN A 213 2.34 6.90 -17.93
N ASP A 214 3.14 6.18 -18.72
CA ASP A 214 2.74 5.76 -20.07
C ASP A 214 1.45 4.93 -20.04
N PHE A 215 1.32 4.03 -19.07
CA PHE A 215 0.16 3.18 -18.89
C PHE A 215 -1.11 3.99 -18.54
N ILE A 216 -1.02 4.96 -17.63
CA ILE A 216 -2.21 5.72 -17.23
C ILE A 216 -2.71 6.64 -18.35
N GLU A 217 -1.84 7.02 -19.29
CA GLU A 217 -2.19 7.82 -20.47
C GLU A 217 -3.10 7.08 -21.47
N GLU A 218 -3.11 5.74 -21.44
CA GLU A 218 -4.04 4.94 -22.24
C GLU A 218 -5.48 5.06 -21.72
N TYR A 219 -5.66 5.48 -20.47
CA TYR A 219 -6.95 5.53 -19.77
C TYR A 219 -7.42 6.95 -19.43
N ILE A 220 -6.50 7.89 -19.23
CA ILE A 220 -6.83 9.26 -18.84
C ILE A 220 -6.39 10.23 -19.94
N GLN A 221 -7.35 10.98 -20.46
CA GLN A 221 -7.05 12.02 -21.45
C GLN A 221 -6.12 13.09 -20.86
N THR A 222 -4.99 13.30 -21.53
CA THR A 222 -4.04 14.34 -21.15
C THR A 222 -4.57 15.73 -21.49
N LYS A 223 -4.71 16.59 -20.46
CA LYS A 223 -5.01 18.02 -20.61
C LYS A 223 -3.79 18.86 -20.27
N LYS A 224 -3.16 19.48 -21.28
CA LYS A 224 -1.99 20.34 -21.06
C LYS A 224 -2.34 21.56 -20.19
N GLY A 225 -1.39 21.96 -19.35
CA GLY A 225 -1.54 23.09 -18.44
C GLY A 225 -0.21 23.74 -18.12
N LEU A 226 -0.21 24.76 -17.26
CA LEU A 226 0.97 25.56 -16.95
C LEU A 226 1.54 25.20 -15.59
N PHE A 227 2.87 25.27 -15.49
CA PHE A 227 3.56 25.35 -14.20
C PHE A 227 3.67 26.80 -13.76
N ILE A 228 3.17 27.11 -12.57
CA ILE A 228 3.17 28.44 -11.98
C ILE A 228 4.05 28.43 -10.73
N ASP A 229 5.05 29.29 -10.67
CA ASP A 229 5.86 29.48 -9.46
C ASP A 229 5.04 30.18 -8.37
N ILE A 230 5.00 29.60 -7.17
CA ILE A 230 4.22 30.13 -6.04
C ILE A 230 4.77 31.42 -5.44
N ASP A 231 6.06 31.70 -5.59
CA ASP A 231 6.67 32.90 -5.02
C ASP A 231 6.54 34.09 -5.97
N THR A 232 6.73 33.85 -7.26
CA THR A 232 6.76 34.91 -8.29
C THR A 232 5.44 35.06 -9.05
N GLY A 233 4.57 34.04 -9.02
CA GLY A 233 3.35 33.98 -9.83
C GLY A 233 3.62 33.80 -11.33
N GLN A 234 4.87 33.60 -11.75
CA GLN A 234 5.24 33.49 -13.16
C GLN A 234 5.02 32.08 -13.71
N VAL A 235 4.74 32.02 -15.01
CA VAL A 235 4.73 30.76 -15.76
C VAL A 235 6.17 30.31 -15.95
N VAL A 236 6.51 29.12 -15.46
CA VAL A 236 7.86 28.55 -15.51
C VAL A 236 7.97 27.32 -16.40
N GLY A 237 6.86 26.94 -17.05
CA GLY A 237 6.82 25.87 -18.04
C GLY A 237 5.42 25.33 -18.28
N GLU A 238 5.34 24.22 -19.01
CA GLU A 238 4.10 23.50 -19.31
C GLU A 238 4.17 22.06 -18.80
N HIS A 239 3.01 21.46 -18.52
CA HIS A 239 2.89 20.05 -18.16
C HIS A 239 1.89 19.31 -19.05
N GLY A 240 2.09 18.00 -19.20
CA GLY A 240 1.19 17.10 -19.91
C GLY A 240 0.07 16.54 -19.04
N GLY A 241 -0.61 17.33 -18.21
CA GLY A 241 -1.74 16.87 -17.37
C GLY A 241 -1.42 16.62 -15.90
N LEU A 242 -2.42 16.82 -15.03
CA LEU A 242 -2.30 16.78 -13.57
C LEU A 242 -2.02 15.36 -13.03
N HIS A 243 -2.58 14.33 -13.67
CA HIS A 243 -2.41 12.92 -13.26
C HIS A 243 -0.95 12.45 -13.31
N LYS A 244 -0.09 13.16 -14.04
CA LYS A 244 1.34 12.82 -14.16
C LYS A 244 2.21 13.28 -13.01
N TRP A 245 1.61 14.04 -12.09
CA TRP A 245 2.35 14.76 -11.06
C TRP A 245 1.82 14.43 -9.68
N THR A 246 2.73 14.30 -8.73
CA THR A 246 2.44 14.12 -7.30
C THR A 246 3.09 15.26 -6.52
N VAL A 247 2.42 15.73 -5.46
CA VAL A 247 2.98 16.75 -4.56
C VAL A 247 4.38 16.33 -4.09
N GLY A 248 5.32 17.26 -4.14
CA GLY A 248 6.72 17.07 -3.79
C GLY A 248 7.61 16.44 -4.86
N GLN A 249 7.05 16.02 -6.01
CA GLN A 249 7.80 15.51 -7.16
C GLN A 249 8.62 16.63 -7.81
N ARG A 250 9.86 16.31 -8.21
CA ARG A 250 10.73 17.26 -8.93
C ARG A 250 10.20 17.48 -10.35
N CYS A 251 9.92 18.72 -10.69
CA CYS A 251 9.56 19.14 -12.04
C CYS A 251 10.87 19.31 -12.82
N GLY A 252 11.09 18.51 -13.87
CA GLY A 252 12.30 18.57 -14.72
C GLY A 252 12.39 19.82 -15.59
N LEU A 253 12.03 20.99 -15.05
CA LEU A 253 11.97 22.26 -15.74
C LEU A 253 13.37 22.86 -15.90
N PRO A 254 13.66 23.50 -17.04
CA PRO A 254 14.92 24.21 -17.26
C PRO A 254 14.93 25.49 -16.42
N ASN A 255 15.58 25.46 -15.25
CA ASN A 255 15.86 26.66 -14.46
C ASN A 255 17.32 26.61 -13.97
N HIS A 256 18.04 27.72 -14.11
CA HIS A 256 19.45 27.87 -13.74
C HIS A 256 19.67 28.12 -12.23
N THR A 257 18.62 28.48 -11.48
CA THR A 257 18.72 28.83 -10.05
C THR A 257 18.43 27.65 -9.12
N GLY A 258 17.77 26.61 -9.61
CA GLY A 258 17.49 25.41 -8.82
C GLY A 258 16.33 24.56 -9.37
N PRO A 259 16.12 23.36 -8.79
CA PRO A 259 15.03 22.48 -9.19
C PRO A 259 13.68 22.94 -8.63
N TYR A 260 12.63 22.88 -9.46
CA TYR A 260 11.25 23.04 -9.02
C TYR A 260 10.64 21.74 -8.49
N PHE A 261 9.68 21.88 -7.59
CA PHE A 261 8.91 20.78 -7.03
C PHE A 261 7.42 21.11 -7.01
N VAL A 262 6.57 20.13 -7.31
CA VAL A 262 5.11 20.27 -7.24
C VAL A 262 4.69 20.65 -5.82
N PHE A 263 4.03 21.78 -5.66
CA PHE A 263 3.43 22.22 -4.40
C PHE A 263 1.95 21.84 -4.35
N LYS A 264 1.17 22.24 -5.35
CA LYS A 264 -0.28 22.02 -5.42
C LYS A 264 -0.72 21.79 -6.86
N LYS A 265 -1.74 20.95 -7.04
CA LYS A 265 -2.42 20.75 -8.33
C LYS A 265 -3.78 21.42 -8.24
N ASP A 266 -4.10 22.26 -9.22
CA ASP A 266 -5.36 22.99 -9.28
C ASP A 266 -6.20 22.45 -10.44
N LEU A 267 -7.28 21.77 -10.08
CA LEU A 267 -8.17 21.13 -11.05
C LEU A 267 -9.00 22.14 -11.83
N GLU A 268 -9.38 23.27 -11.21
CA GLU A 268 -10.24 24.28 -11.82
C GLU A 268 -9.49 25.02 -12.92
N THR A 269 -8.28 25.48 -12.62
CA THR A 269 -7.46 26.21 -13.61
C THR A 269 -6.62 25.28 -14.48
N ASN A 270 -6.54 23.99 -14.15
CA ASN A 270 -5.63 23.02 -14.74
C ASN A 270 -4.15 23.47 -14.69
N ASN A 271 -3.75 24.12 -13.59
CA ASN A 271 -2.36 24.55 -13.37
C ASN A 271 -1.71 23.70 -12.28
N ILE A 272 -0.39 23.58 -12.37
CA ILE A 272 0.42 23.01 -11.29
C ILE A 272 1.27 24.12 -10.68
N TYR A 273 1.02 24.38 -9.41
CA TYR A 273 1.82 25.31 -8.64
C TYR A 273 3.09 24.62 -8.18
N VAL A 274 4.24 25.26 -8.38
CA VAL A 274 5.56 24.71 -8.09
C VAL A 274 6.37 25.63 -7.17
N ALA A 275 7.20 25.02 -6.36
CA ALA A 275 8.08 25.70 -5.40
C ALA A 275 9.54 25.53 -5.80
N LEU A 276 10.33 26.60 -5.76
CA LEU A 276 11.75 26.56 -6.08
C LEU A 276 12.57 26.03 -4.90
N GLY A 277 13.37 24.98 -5.14
CA GLY A 277 14.31 24.44 -4.17
C GLY A 277 13.75 23.34 -3.25
N THR A 278 14.64 22.50 -2.75
CA THR A 278 14.28 21.30 -1.96
C THR A 278 13.73 21.60 -0.57
N LYS A 279 14.10 22.76 -0.01
CA LYS A 279 13.79 23.21 1.36
C LYS A 279 12.67 24.24 1.41
N HIS A 280 11.96 24.49 0.31
CA HIS A 280 10.90 25.48 0.26
C HIS A 280 9.83 25.20 1.32
N THR A 281 9.52 26.18 2.17
CA THR A 281 8.67 26.04 3.38
C THR A 281 7.26 25.55 3.07
N ALA A 282 6.69 25.96 1.93
CA ALA A 282 5.37 25.52 1.46
C ALA A 282 5.24 23.99 1.28
N LEU A 283 6.36 23.28 1.07
CA LEU A 283 6.36 21.82 0.95
C LEU A 283 6.32 21.10 2.30
N TRP A 284 6.40 21.80 3.43
CA TRP A 284 6.55 21.22 4.76
C TRP A 284 5.31 21.51 5.60
N ASN A 285 4.51 20.49 5.88
CA ASN A 285 3.24 20.63 6.58
C ASN A 285 3.21 19.71 7.81
N ASN A 286 2.49 20.11 8.85
CA ASN A 286 2.31 19.32 10.07
C ASN A 286 0.84 19.01 10.39
N ILE A 287 -0.12 19.52 9.62
CA ILE A 287 -1.55 19.27 9.87
C ILE A 287 -2.18 18.71 8.60
N CYS A 288 -2.94 17.64 8.75
CA CYS A 288 -3.82 17.14 7.69
C CYS A 288 -5.16 16.67 8.24
N PHE A 289 -6.16 16.69 7.36
CA PHE A 289 -7.52 16.23 7.62
C PHE A 289 -7.81 15.01 6.76
N THR A 290 -8.55 14.06 7.33
CA THR A 290 -8.85 12.79 6.67
C THR A 290 -10.35 12.58 6.51
N HIS A 291 -10.70 11.70 5.58
CA HIS A 291 -11.99 11.01 5.60
C HIS A 291 -12.11 10.08 6.83
N PRO A 292 -13.28 9.45 7.07
CA PRO A 292 -13.46 8.55 8.20
C PRO A 292 -12.40 7.42 8.20
N PRO A 293 -11.82 7.11 9.36
CA PRO A 293 -10.79 6.07 9.45
C PRO A 293 -11.38 4.67 9.31
N HIS A 294 -10.56 3.77 8.77
CA HIS A 294 -10.75 2.34 8.96
C HIS A 294 -9.84 1.89 10.11
N TRP A 295 -10.45 1.42 11.19
CA TRP A 295 -9.72 0.81 12.30
C TRP A 295 -9.57 -0.68 12.07
N ILE A 296 -8.37 -1.22 12.26
CA ILE A 296 -8.14 -2.66 12.14
C ILE A 296 -8.91 -3.37 13.22
N HIS A 297 -8.56 -3.17 14.49
CA HIS A 297 -9.17 -3.88 15.62
C HIS A 297 -10.45 -3.17 16.10
N SER A 298 -10.29 -1.95 16.59
CA SER A 298 -11.36 -1.11 17.14
C SER A 298 -10.92 0.35 17.14
N GLU A 299 -11.87 1.27 17.22
CA GLU A 299 -11.54 2.67 17.48
C GLU A 299 -10.77 2.80 18.81
N PRO A 300 -9.66 3.55 18.84
CA PRO A 300 -8.93 3.85 20.08
C PRO A 300 -9.82 4.56 21.11
N VAL A 301 -9.76 4.11 22.37
CA VAL A 301 -10.60 4.64 23.48
C VAL A 301 -10.46 6.16 23.66
N ALA A 302 -9.29 6.72 23.41
CA ALA A 302 -9.07 8.16 23.46
C ALA A 302 -9.99 8.89 22.47
N LEU A 303 -10.17 8.38 21.25
CA LEU A 303 -11.00 9.02 20.23
C LEU A 303 -12.49 8.85 20.51
N SER A 304 -12.91 7.67 20.97
CA SER A 304 -14.31 7.43 21.34
C SER A 304 -14.78 8.24 22.56
N SER A 305 -13.85 8.68 23.41
CA SER A 305 -14.09 9.60 24.53
C SER A 305 -13.82 11.07 24.17
N ASN A 306 -13.72 11.42 22.88
CA ASN A 306 -13.41 12.77 22.37
C ASN A 306 -12.12 13.38 22.96
N SER A 307 -11.18 12.52 23.33
CA SER A 307 -9.86 12.89 23.83
C SER A 307 -8.80 12.80 22.73
N VAL A 308 -7.61 13.31 23.04
CA VAL A 308 -6.47 13.28 22.12
C VAL A 308 -5.83 11.89 22.14
N LEU A 309 -5.67 11.29 20.97
CA LEU A 309 -4.84 10.11 20.79
C LEU A 309 -3.41 10.52 20.46
N GLU A 310 -2.47 10.16 21.34
CA GLU A 310 -1.04 10.20 21.05
C GLU A 310 -0.60 8.87 20.44
N CYS A 311 -0.04 8.95 19.24
CA CYS A 311 0.40 7.81 18.44
C CYS A 311 1.42 8.25 17.39
N TYR A 312 1.76 7.35 16.47
CA TYR A 312 2.67 7.62 15.36
C TYR A 312 1.94 7.57 14.03
N PHE A 313 2.40 8.38 13.08
CA PHE A 313 1.85 8.54 11.75
C PHE A 313 2.87 8.16 10.67
N ARG A 314 2.38 7.58 9.57
CA ARG A 314 3.13 7.35 8.34
C ARG A 314 2.20 7.47 7.14
N PHE A 315 2.60 8.23 6.11
CA PHE A 315 1.84 8.36 4.85
C PHE A 315 2.56 7.77 3.63
N GLN A 316 3.82 7.35 3.79
CA GLN A 316 4.62 6.65 2.79
C GLN A 316 5.36 5.50 3.45
N HIS A 317 5.28 4.29 2.88
CA HIS A 317 5.84 3.08 3.49
C HIS A 317 7.35 3.16 3.79
N THR A 318 8.12 3.96 3.04
CA THR A 318 9.57 4.16 3.23
C THR A 318 9.91 5.22 4.27
N LYS A 319 8.94 6.02 4.71
CA LYS A 319 9.18 7.10 5.68
C LYS A 319 9.18 6.56 7.11
N PRO A 320 10.01 7.14 8.00
CA PRO A 320 9.98 6.80 9.41
C PRO A 320 8.62 7.16 10.03
N LEU A 321 8.30 6.49 11.13
CA LEU A 321 7.15 6.85 11.97
C LEU A 321 7.37 8.24 12.56
N THR A 322 6.35 9.10 12.47
CA THR A 322 6.39 10.47 13.00
C THR A 322 5.41 10.59 14.16
N PRO A 323 5.84 11.02 15.36
CA PRO A 323 4.91 11.26 16.46
C PRO A 323 3.81 12.26 16.06
N CYS A 324 2.58 11.98 16.48
CA CYS A 324 1.43 12.80 16.16
C CYS A 324 0.37 12.77 17.26
N ARG A 325 -0.48 13.79 17.24
CA ARG A 325 -1.71 13.90 18.02
C ARG A 325 -2.89 13.81 17.06
N VAL A 326 -3.86 12.98 17.40
CA VAL A 326 -5.05 12.73 16.57
C VAL A 326 -6.29 13.05 17.38
N VAL A 327 -7.24 13.74 16.75
CA VAL A 327 -8.58 14.01 17.30
C VAL A 327 -9.65 13.73 16.25
N ASN A 328 -10.83 13.31 16.69
CA ASN A 328 -12.00 13.22 15.81
C ASN A 328 -12.46 14.61 15.37
N ASN A 329 -12.91 14.72 14.12
CA ASN A 329 -13.64 15.89 13.61
C ASN A 329 -14.93 15.43 12.91
N ARG A 330 -15.69 16.35 12.31
CA ARG A 330 -16.99 16.03 11.69
C ARG A 330 -16.92 15.08 10.49
N GLU A 331 -15.79 15.04 9.79
CA GLU A 331 -15.62 14.29 8.54
C GLU A 331 -14.63 13.11 8.65
N GLY A 332 -13.98 12.93 9.79
CA GLY A 332 -12.94 11.95 10.01
C GLY A 332 -11.98 12.38 11.12
N LEU A 333 -10.68 12.47 10.79
CA LEU A 333 -9.63 12.79 11.76
C LEU A 333 -8.92 14.10 11.41
N THR A 334 -8.49 14.79 12.46
CA THR A 334 -7.45 15.83 12.37
C THR A 334 -6.17 15.24 12.93
N ILE A 335 -5.10 15.24 12.12
CA ILE A 335 -3.79 14.70 12.49
C ILE A 335 -2.80 15.86 12.58
N ILE A 336 -2.20 16.02 13.75
CA ILE A 336 -1.22 17.06 14.05
C ILE A 336 0.12 16.38 14.32
N LEU A 337 1.07 16.54 13.41
CA LEU A 337 2.40 15.97 13.48
C LEU A 337 3.30 16.81 14.39
N GLN A 338 4.13 16.15 15.20
CA GLN A 338 5.09 16.85 16.06
C GLN A 338 6.19 17.55 15.27
N ASN A 339 6.52 17.04 14.07
CA ASN A 339 7.50 17.61 13.16
C ASN A 339 6.89 17.76 11.77
N ASN A 340 7.31 18.80 11.03
CA ASN A 340 6.85 18.99 9.66
C ASN A 340 7.31 17.83 8.76
N LEU A 341 6.38 17.31 7.96
CA LEU A 341 6.69 16.35 6.91
C LEU A 341 6.66 17.02 5.54
N ARG A 342 7.67 16.69 4.74
CA ARG A 342 7.75 17.16 3.37
C ARG A 342 6.72 16.43 2.51
N ALA A 343 5.94 17.19 1.76
CA ALA A 343 5.02 16.73 0.73
C ALA A 343 3.99 15.71 1.24
N LEU A 344 3.26 16.07 2.31
CA LEU A 344 1.97 15.43 2.59
C LEU A 344 1.08 15.58 1.36
N THR A 345 0.41 14.49 0.96
CA THR A 345 -0.28 14.41 -0.32
C THR A 345 -1.71 13.92 -0.12
N GLU A 346 -2.66 14.67 -0.65
CA GLU A 346 -4.07 14.30 -0.71
C GLU A 346 -4.26 13.06 -1.60
N GLY A 347 -5.19 12.18 -1.21
CA GLY A 347 -5.39 10.89 -1.87
C GLY A 347 -4.58 9.74 -1.28
N GLN A 348 -3.44 10.02 -0.65
CA GLN A 348 -2.69 9.01 0.09
C GLN A 348 -3.36 8.65 1.41
N PHE A 349 -2.93 7.55 2.04
CA PHE A 349 -3.43 7.12 3.34
C PHE A 349 -2.47 7.54 4.45
N GLY A 350 -3.01 8.13 5.51
CA GLY A 350 -2.35 8.30 6.79
C GLY A 350 -2.56 7.07 7.66
N VAL A 351 -1.50 6.31 7.92
CA VAL A 351 -1.52 5.10 8.75
C VAL A 351 -1.06 5.43 10.16
N LEU A 352 -1.82 4.96 11.15
CA LEU A 352 -1.60 5.23 12.56
C LEU A 352 -1.06 4.01 13.29
N TYR A 353 -0.07 4.23 14.15
CA TYR A 353 0.65 3.19 14.88
C TYR A 353 0.79 3.51 16.35
N LYS A 354 0.69 2.51 17.23
CA LYS A 354 0.97 2.66 18.65
C LYS A 354 1.50 1.35 19.22
N ASP A 355 2.59 1.40 19.99
CA ASP A 355 3.17 0.23 20.67
C ASP A 355 3.44 -0.98 19.74
N GLY A 356 3.84 -0.72 18.50
CA GLY A 356 4.08 -1.76 17.48
C GLY A 356 2.82 -2.29 16.77
N GLU A 357 1.63 -1.82 17.14
CA GLU A 357 0.36 -2.10 16.47
C GLU A 357 0.09 -1.09 15.36
N CYS A 358 -0.37 -1.56 14.20
CA CYS A 358 -1.02 -0.75 13.18
C CYS A 358 -2.50 -0.62 13.54
N LEU A 359 -2.88 0.56 14.05
CA LEU A 359 -4.24 0.83 14.52
C LEU A 359 -5.25 0.83 13.35
N GLY A 360 -4.82 1.34 12.20
CA GLY A 360 -5.68 1.57 11.04
C GLY A 360 -5.14 2.69 10.17
N SER A 361 -5.95 3.11 9.20
CA SER A 361 -5.61 4.26 8.37
C SER A 361 -6.82 5.02 7.88
N ALA A 362 -6.58 6.24 7.45
CA ALA A 362 -7.59 7.11 6.86
C ALA A 362 -7.02 7.78 5.61
N LYS A 363 -7.87 7.99 4.60
CA LYS A 363 -7.48 8.68 3.38
C LYS A 363 -7.35 10.17 3.66
N ILE A 364 -6.19 10.75 3.33
CA ILE A 364 -5.90 12.18 3.48
C ILE A 364 -6.76 12.93 2.47
N ARG A 365 -7.63 13.78 3.00
CA ARG A 365 -8.56 14.61 2.24
C ARG A 365 -7.92 15.95 1.91
N GLU A 366 -7.27 16.55 2.89
CA GLU A 366 -6.77 17.92 2.82
C GLU A 366 -5.51 18.07 3.67
N VAL A 367 -4.56 18.87 3.19
CA VAL A 367 -3.35 19.24 3.92
C VAL A 367 -3.38 20.74 4.19
N CYS A 368 -3.19 21.14 5.46
CA CYS A 368 -3.10 22.56 5.79
C CYS A 368 -1.71 23.07 5.39
N HIS A 369 -1.67 24.06 4.50
CA HIS A 369 -0.42 24.66 4.05
C HIS A 369 -0.05 25.86 4.91
N ASN A 370 1.23 26.03 5.23
CA ASN A 370 1.69 27.19 6.01
C ASN A 370 1.36 28.54 5.36
N LEU A 371 1.16 28.57 4.04
CA LEU A 371 0.76 29.76 3.27
C LEU A 371 -0.72 30.15 3.48
N ASP A 372 -1.55 29.26 4.01
CA ASP A 372 -2.97 29.56 4.25
C ASP A 372 -3.16 30.52 5.45
N PHE A 373 -2.16 30.63 6.32
CA PHE A 373 -2.15 31.57 7.45
C PHE A 373 -1.86 33.02 7.05
N SER A 374 -1.25 33.28 5.89
CA SER A 374 -0.90 34.65 5.47
C SER A 374 -1.99 35.36 4.67
N LYS A 375 -3.11 34.70 4.35
CA LYS A 375 -4.26 35.32 3.65
C LYS A 375 -5.38 35.77 4.59
N ASN A 376 -5.26 35.52 5.89
CA ASN A 376 -6.26 35.89 6.92
C ASN A 376 -5.71 36.86 7.99
N VAL A 377 -4.67 37.64 7.66
CA VAL A 377 -4.20 38.76 8.49
C VAL A 377 -4.29 40.05 7.71
#